data_AF-A0ABD0J116-F1
#
_entry.id   AF-A0ABD0J116-F1
#
_cell.length_a   1.000
_cell.length_b   1.000
_cell.length_c   1.000
_cell.angle_alpha   90.00
_cell.angle_beta   90.00
_cell.angle_gamma   90.00
#
_symmetry.space_group_name_H-M   'P 1'
#
loop_
_entity.id
_entity.type
_entity.pdbx_description
1 polymer ?
#
loop_
_entity_poly.entity_id
_entity_poly.type
_entity_poly.pdbx_seq_one_letter_code
_entity_poly.pdbx_strand_id
1 'polypeptide(L)'
;MKTVGRSGIFICNFSEDISISKSGFIVVHSFLSPQNKVQEKNVVECSWFGPVIQCIEYPGYTFDKDVSDQAFIGIPALSKRFEGKYQCQVVGNDDSDDQWCNYEYQGKLS
;
A
#
# COMPACT_ATOMS: atom_id res chain seq x y z
N MET A 1 21.71 -19.63 -7.42
CA MET A 1 22.01 -18.60 -6.40
C MET A 1 20.73 -17.80 -6.18
N LYS A 2 20.11 -17.87 -4.99
CA LYS A 2 18.93 -17.06 -4.68
C LYS A 2 19.43 -15.66 -4.33
N THR A 3 19.23 -14.71 -5.22
CA THR A 3 19.46 -13.29 -4.92
C THR A 3 18.43 -12.89 -3.87
N VAL A 4 18.86 -12.76 -2.61
CA VAL A 4 18.02 -12.21 -1.55
C VAL A 4 17.93 -10.70 -1.81
N GLY A 5 16.91 -10.27 -2.55
CA GLY A 5 16.61 -8.85 -2.69
C GLY A 5 16.08 -8.30 -1.37
N ARG A 6 16.44 -7.06 -1.03
CA ARG A 6 15.93 -6.38 0.18
C ARG A 6 14.42 -6.24 0.07
N SER A 7 13.66 -6.79 1.02
CA SER A 7 12.24 -6.49 1.19
C SER A 7 12.07 -5.08 1.75
N GLY A 8 10.96 -4.42 1.43
CA GLY A 8 10.63 -3.07 1.89
C GLY A 8 9.33 -3.05 2.69
N ILE A 9 9.10 -1.95 3.41
CA ILE A 9 7.82 -1.66 4.07
C ILE A 9 7.36 -0.29 3.58
N PHE A 10 6.09 -0.20 3.21
CA PHE A 10 5.40 1.03 2.91
C PHE A 10 4.34 1.29 3.99
N ILE A 11 4.27 2.54 4.47
CA ILE A 11 3.38 2.91 5.57
C ILE A 11 2.28 3.80 5.01
N CYS A 12 1.04 3.37 5.17
CA CYS A 12 -0.14 4.23 5.00
C CYS A 12 -0.35 5.03 6.29
N ASN A 13 -0.55 6.34 6.15
CA ASN A 13 -0.99 7.20 7.25
C ASN A 13 -2.41 7.67 6.95
N PHE A 14 -3.29 7.52 7.92
CA PHE A 14 -4.69 7.93 7.85
C PHE A 14 -4.92 9.13 8.77
N SER A 15 -5.91 9.98 8.45
CA SER A 15 -6.27 11.14 9.27
C SER A 15 -6.98 10.76 10.57
N GLU A 16 -7.47 9.52 10.66
CA GLU A 16 -8.18 8.95 11.80
C GLU A 16 -7.68 7.53 12.10
N ASP A 17 -7.96 7.06 13.32
CA ASP A 17 -7.72 5.67 13.68
C ASP A 17 -8.81 4.77 13.07
N ILE A 18 -8.45 4.11 11.96
CA ILE A 18 -9.39 3.26 11.21
C ILE A 18 -9.77 1.99 11.96
N SER A 19 -9.01 1.62 13.00
CA SER A 19 -9.39 0.53 13.91
C SER A 19 -10.60 0.90 14.76
N ILE A 20 -10.83 2.21 14.99
CA ILE A 20 -11.96 2.74 15.77
C ILE A 20 -13.13 3.08 14.85
N SER A 21 -12.89 3.86 13.78
CA SER A 21 -13.95 4.30 12.86
C SER A 21 -14.51 3.17 12.00
N LYS A 22 -13.76 2.05 11.87
CA LYS A 22 -14.10 0.92 11.01
C LYS A 22 -14.22 1.31 9.54
N SER A 23 -13.42 2.29 9.13
CA SER A 23 -13.25 2.68 7.73
C SER A 23 -12.41 1.64 6.98
N GLY A 24 -12.87 1.23 5.80
CA GLY A 24 -12.10 0.36 4.91
C GLY A 24 -10.97 1.15 4.22
N PHE A 25 -10.07 0.47 3.52
CA PHE A 25 -9.07 1.15 2.69
C PHE A 25 -8.56 0.29 1.54
N ILE A 26 -8.05 0.94 0.51
CA ILE A 26 -7.41 0.32 -0.66
C ILE A 26 -6.02 0.92 -0.81
N VAL A 27 -5.03 0.09 -1.10
CA VAL A 27 -3.70 0.54 -1.49
C VAL A 27 -3.50 0.29 -2.97
N VAL A 28 -3.12 1.34 -3.70
CA VAL A 28 -2.89 1.32 -5.14
C VAL A 28 -1.42 1.61 -5.43
N HIS A 29 -0.83 0.79 -6.31
CA HIS A 29 0.52 0.96 -6.84
C HIS A 29 0.43 1.54 -8.26
N SER A 30 0.90 2.77 -8.44
CA SER A 30 0.94 3.46 -9.73
C SER A 30 2.37 3.45 -10.29
N PHE A 31 2.55 2.91 -11.50
CA PHE A 31 3.87 2.75 -12.14
C PHE A 31 3.81 3.04 -13.65
N LEU A 32 4.96 3.32 -14.26
CA LEU A 32 5.06 3.54 -15.70
C LEU A 32 5.24 2.20 -16.44
N SER A 33 4.42 1.96 -17.46
CA SER A 33 4.61 0.86 -18.39
C SER A 33 5.81 1.11 -19.32
N PRO A 34 6.33 0.09 -20.01
CA PRO A 34 7.38 0.27 -21.03
C PRO A 34 7.00 1.24 -22.16
N GLN A 35 5.72 1.55 -22.33
CA GLN A 35 5.21 2.52 -23.31
C GLN A 35 5.01 3.92 -22.69
N ASN A 36 5.60 4.19 -21.53
CA ASN A 36 5.48 5.45 -20.78
C ASN A 36 4.04 5.84 -20.42
N LYS A 37 3.17 4.84 -20.20
CA LYS A 37 1.80 5.07 -19.71
C LYS A 37 1.72 4.75 -18.22
N VAL A 38 1.04 5.59 -17.45
CA VAL A 38 0.72 5.28 -16.06
C VAL A 38 -0.22 4.08 -16.02
N GLN A 39 0.08 3.12 -15.15
CA GLN A 39 -0.71 1.93 -14.87
C GLN A 39 -0.91 1.83 -13.37
N GLU A 40 -2.04 1.29 -12.95
CA GLU A 40 -2.40 1.17 -11.54
C GLU A 40 -2.79 -0.27 -11.23
N LYS A 41 -2.39 -0.75 -10.05
CA LYS A 41 -2.73 -2.07 -9.55
C LYS A 41 -3.01 -2.03 -8.07
N ASN A 42 -4.02 -2.78 -7.64
CA ASN A 42 -4.31 -2.95 -6.23
C ASN A 42 -3.22 -3.78 -5.57
N VAL A 43 -2.92 -3.41 -4.33
CA VAL A 43 -1.85 -3.95 -3.49
C VAL A 43 -2.47 -4.69 -2.33
N VAL A 44 -3.36 -4.01 -1.62
CA VAL A 44 -4.25 -4.59 -0.62
C VAL A 44 -5.59 -3.87 -0.68
N GLU A 45 -6.67 -4.60 -0.44
CA GLU A 45 -8.01 -4.04 -0.23
C GLU A 45 -8.54 -4.56 1.10
N CYS A 46 -8.97 -3.67 1.98
CA CYS A 46 -9.43 -4.00 3.32
C CYS A 46 -10.82 -3.43 3.59
N SER A 47 -11.68 -4.27 4.15
CA SER A 47 -13.05 -3.95 4.52
C SER A 47 -13.39 -4.51 5.89
N TRP A 48 -14.29 -3.85 6.61
CA TRP A 48 -14.74 -4.29 7.92
C TRP A 48 -15.97 -5.18 7.82
N PHE A 49 -15.95 -6.29 8.57
CA PHE A 49 -17.10 -7.15 8.80
C PHE A 49 -17.39 -7.21 10.30
N GLY A 50 -18.20 -6.25 10.77
CA GLY A 50 -18.39 -6.02 12.20
C GLY A 50 -17.07 -5.56 12.86
N PRO A 51 -16.60 -6.21 13.94
CA PRO A 51 -15.38 -5.80 14.61
C PRO A 51 -14.10 -6.33 13.94
N VAL A 52 -14.21 -7.16 12.91
CA VAL A 52 -13.08 -7.85 12.26
C VAL A 52 -12.76 -7.20 10.92
N ILE A 53 -11.51 -6.84 10.70
CA ILE A 53 -11.02 -6.40 9.38
C ILE A 53 -10.69 -7.62 8.51
N GLN A 54 -11.14 -7.59 7.26
CA GLN A 54 -10.80 -8.58 6.25
C GLN A 54 -10.07 -7.88 5.11
N CYS A 55 -8.96 -8.47 4.65
CA CYS A 55 -8.15 -7.90 3.60
C CYS A 55 -7.85 -8.93 2.51
N ILE A 56 -7.82 -8.44 1.26
CA ILE A 56 -7.36 -9.14 0.08
C ILE A 56 -5.96 -8.63 -0.23
N GLU A 57 -4.95 -9.49 -0.11
CA GLU A 57 -3.57 -9.19 -0.48
C GLU A 57 -3.31 -9.59 -1.93
N TYR A 58 -2.76 -8.67 -2.73
CA TYR A 58 -2.45 -8.95 -4.13
C TYR A 58 -1.06 -9.60 -4.29
N PRO A 59 -0.84 -10.40 -5.35
CA PRO A 59 0.35 -11.24 -5.47
C PRO A 59 1.68 -10.50 -5.28
N GLY A 60 2.40 -10.90 -4.24
CA GLY A 60 3.72 -10.39 -3.87
C GLY A 60 3.70 -9.49 -2.64
N TYR A 61 2.58 -8.87 -2.32
CA TYR A 61 2.45 -8.00 -1.14
C TYR A 61 2.03 -8.80 0.09
N THR A 62 2.36 -8.28 1.28
CA THR A 62 1.97 -8.87 2.57
C THR A 62 1.41 -7.79 3.49
N PHE A 63 0.41 -8.13 4.28
CA PHE A 63 -0.20 -7.24 5.24
C PHE A 63 -0.69 -8.00 6.47
N ASP A 64 -0.17 -7.61 7.63
CA ASP A 64 -0.44 -8.31 8.90
C ASP A 64 -1.80 -7.94 9.51
N LYS A 65 -2.58 -7.08 8.85
CA LYS A 65 -3.93 -6.63 9.26
C LYS A 65 -3.96 -5.87 10.58
N ASP A 66 -2.80 -5.43 11.04
CA ASP A 66 -2.68 -4.49 12.14
C ASP A 66 -2.90 -3.07 11.60
N VAL A 67 -3.88 -2.38 12.17
CA VAL A 67 -4.34 -1.07 11.72
C VAL A 67 -4.59 -0.16 12.92
N SER A 68 -4.21 1.10 12.77
CA SER A 68 -4.53 2.21 13.66
C SER A 68 -4.85 3.44 12.79
N ASP A 69 -4.33 4.61 13.14
CA ASP A 69 -4.02 5.69 12.21
C ASP A 69 -2.94 5.33 11.18
N GLN A 70 -2.33 4.14 11.27
CA GLN A 70 -1.33 3.65 10.33
C GLN A 70 -1.61 2.21 9.88
N ALA A 71 -1.12 1.86 8.68
CA ALA A 71 -1.04 0.47 8.21
C ALA A 71 0.31 0.21 7.53
N PHE A 72 0.93 -0.93 7.87
CA PHE A 72 2.27 -1.31 7.40
C PHE A 72 2.18 -2.39 6.32
N ILE A 73 2.44 -2.02 5.07
CA ILE A 73 2.37 -2.92 3.92
C ILE A 73 3.76 -3.45 3.57
N GLY A 74 3.92 -4.76 3.61
CA GLY A 74 5.12 -5.43 3.18
C GLY A 74 5.21 -5.49 1.65
N ILE A 75 6.36 -5.06 1.13
CA ILE A 75 6.71 -5.10 -0.28
C ILE A 75 7.83 -6.14 -0.43
N PRO A 76 7.68 -7.14 -1.34
CA PRO A 76 8.66 -8.19 -1.50
C PRO A 76 9.94 -7.61 -2.09
N ALA A 77 11.03 -8.39 -2.04
CA ALA A 77 12.34 -8.09 -2.60
C ALA A 77 12.28 -7.07 -3.76
N LEU A 78 12.77 -5.85 -3.49
CA LEU A 78 12.68 -4.69 -4.36
C LEU A 78 13.27 -5.02 -5.73
N SER A 79 12.39 -5.35 -6.67
CA SER A 79 12.67 -5.50 -8.09
C SER A 79 11.96 -4.37 -8.83
N LYS A 80 12.39 -4.07 -10.07
CA LYS A 80 11.78 -3.02 -10.90
C LYS A 80 10.25 -3.09 -11.00
N ARG A 81 9.67 -4.29 -10.79
CA ARG A 81 8.22 -4.50 -10.74
C ARG A 81 7.52 -3.72 -9.62
N PHE A 82 8.21 -3.41 -8.52
CA PHE A 82 7.69 -2.73 -7.35
C PHE A 82 8.17 -1.26 -7.28
N GLU A 83 8.86 -0.77 -8.31
CA GLU A 83 9.13 0.66 -8.45
C GLU A 83 7.84 1.38 -8.84
N GLY A 84 7.61 2.56 -8.26
CA GLY A 84 6.40 3.36 -8.51
C GLY A 84 5.95 4.08 -7.25
N LYS A 85 4.71 4.57 -7.27
CA LYS A 85 4.10 5.32 -6.18
C LYS A 85 3.05 4.49 -5.45
N TYR A 86 3.13 4.63 -4.13
CA TYR A 86 2.24 4.21 -3.05
C TYR A 86 1.03 5.15 -2.84
N GLN A 87 -0.22 4.75 -3.03
CA GLN A 87 -1.36 5.54 -2.53
C GLN A 87 -2.29 4.70 -1.66
N CYS A 88 -2.75 5.27 -0.56
CA CYS A 88 -3.73 4.68 0.35
C CYS A 88 -5.01 5.50 0.27
N GLN A 89 -6.12 4.84 0.00
CA GLN A 89 -7.44 5.44 -0.19
C GLN A 89 -8.37 4.87 0.87
N VAL A 90 -8.95 5.71 1.72
CA VAL A 90 -9.93 5.26 2.72
C VAL A 90 -11.28 5.08 2.05
N VAL A 91 -11.87 3.89 2.17
CA VAL A 91 -13.19 3.55 1.61
C VAL A 91 -14.24 3.73 2.70
N GLY A 92 -15.21 4.60 2.45
CA GLY A 92 -16.32 4.87 3.38
C GLY A 92 -16.44 6.31 3.87
N ASN A 93 -15.47 7.18 3.54
CA ASN A 93 -15.63 8.63 3.60
C ASN A 93 -15.95 9.16 2.21
N ASP A 94 -16.93 10.05 2.10
CA ASP A 94 -17.24 10.79 0.87
C ASP A 94 -16.00 11.59 0.41
N ASP A 95 -15.28 11.04 -0.58
CA ASP A 95 -14.40 11.66 -1.60
C ASP A 95 -13.47 12.85 -1.25
N SER A 96 -13.22 13.19 0.02
CA SER A 96 -12.54 14.45 0.37
C SER A 96 -11.21 14.35 1.14
N ASP A 97 -10.80 13.17 1.60
CA ASP A 97 -9.60 13.01 2.44
C ASP A 97 -8.53 12.05 1.87
N ASP A 98 -8.39 11.99 0.54
CA ASP A 98 -7.31 11.25 -0.11
C ASP A 98 -5.93 11.83 0.24
N GLN A 99 -5.21 11.20 1.15
CA GLN A 99 -3.84 11.59 1.48
C GLN A 99 -2.81 10.82 0.64
N TRP A 100 -1.93 11.59 0.00
CA TRP A 100 -0.84 11.08 -0.83
C TRP A 100 0.35 10.70 0.05
N CYS A 101 0.80 9.44 -0.02
CA CYS A 101 2.07 9.04 0.57
C CYS A 101 3.19 9.19 -0.48
N ASN A 102 4.12 10.12 -0.27
CA ASN A 102 5.31 10.22 -1.12
C ASN A 102 6.39 9.24 -0.63
N TYR A 103 6.68 8.20 -1.42
CA TYR A 103 7.89 7.40 -1.25
C TYR A 103 9.02 8.01 -2.09
N GLU A 104 10.08 8.47 -1.45
CA GLU A 104 11.28 9.00 -2.12
C GLU A 104 12.42 7.98 -2.02
N TYR A 105 12.92 7.54 -3.18
CA TYR A 105 13.98 6.55 -3.29
C TYR A 105 15.35 7.16 -2.91
N GLN A 106 16.00 6.62 -1.88
CA GLN A 106 17.43 6.88 -1.59
C GLN A 106 18.28 5.71 -2.12
N GLY A 107 18.41 5.59 -3.43
CA GLY A 107 19.38 4.67 -4.03
C GLY A 107 20.76 5.29 -4.12
N LYS A 108 21.69 4.82 -3.31
CA LYS A 108 23.11 5.03 -3.57
C LYS A 108 23.56 3.97 -4.58
N LEU A 109 23.81 4.40 -5.82
CA LEU A 109 24.61 3.64 -6.78
C LEU A 109 26.04 3.49 -6.20
N SER A 110 26.50 2.26 -6.02
CA SER A 110 27.91 1.92 -5.93
C SER A 110 28.21 0.81 -6.91
#